data_AF-A0A538A531-F1
#
_entry.id   AF-A0A538A531-F1
#
_cell.length_a   1.000
_cell.length_b   1.000
_cell.length_c   1.000
_cell.angle_alpha   90.00
_cell.angle_beta   90.00
_cell.angle_gamma   90.00
#
_symmetry.space_group_name_H-M   'P 1'
#
loop_
_entity.id
_entity.type
_entity.pdbx_description
1 polymer ?
#
loop_
_entity_poly.entity_id
_entity_poly.type
_entity_poly.pdbx_seq_one_letter_code
_entity_poly.pdbx_strand_id
1 'polypeptide(L)'
;MIRVSLRAGRYTFSHVTYDPPSDVLYAAIGRPRPGARERTPESHYLRFDDRGRLSGIVFMNPREQLEREGAVYVSLPEGDRVRVQGIEAVVRDGDER
;
A
#
# COMPACT_ATOMS: atom_id res chain seq x y z
N MET A 1 -12.87 -7.31 15.79
CA MET A 1 -11.68 -7.12 14.94
C MET A 1 -11.97 -5.95 14.00
N ILE A 2 -11.35 -4.79 14.21
CA ILE A 2 -11.58 -3.62 13.34
C ILE A 2 -10.98 -3.94 11.98
N ARG A 3 -11.79 -3.82 10.93
CA ARG A 3 -11.36 -4.10 9.57
C ARG A 3 -10.68 -2.85 9.02
N VAL A 4 -9.36 -2.81 9.00
CA VAL A 4 -8.61 -1.66 8.49
C VAL A 4 -8.63 -1.69 6.96
N SER A 5 -8.92 -0.54 6.35
CA SER A 5 -8.84 -0.33 4.91
C SER A 5 -7.94 0.86 4.60
N LEU A 6 -7.16 0.77 3.52
CA LEU A 6 -6.38 1.88 3.00
C LEU A 6 -7.07 2.52 1.80
N ARG A 7 -6.84 3.81 1.60
CA ARG A 7 -7.30 4.52 0.39
C ARG A 7 -6.16 5.25 -0.29
N ALA A 8 -6.03 5.06 -1.59
CA ALA A 8 -5.13 5.84 -2.45
C ALA A 8 -5.94 6.31 -3.68
N GLY A 9 -6.20 7.61 -3.77
CA GLY A 9 -7.08 8.17 -4.80
C GLY A 9 -8.47 7.52 -4.79
N ARG A 10 -8.83 6.88 -5.91
CA ARG A 10 -10.09 6.14 -6.09
C ARG A 10 -10.07 4.69 -5.59
N TYR A 11 -8.90 4.18 -5.22
CA TYR A 11 -8.72 2.78 -4.85
C TYR A 11 -8.87 2.59 -3.34
N THR A 12 -9.71 1.61 -2.97
CA THR A 12 -9.89 1.17 -1.58
C THR A 12 -9.36 -0.24 -1.41
N PHE A 13 -8.36 -0.41 -0.57
CA PHE A 13 -7.73 -1.69 -0.27
C PHE A 13 -8.32 -2.26 1.01
N SER A 14 -9.08 -3.34 0.88
CA SER A 14 -9.84 -3.96 1.97
C SER A 14 -9.08 -5.08 2.69
N HIS A 15 -7.92 -5.47 2.18
CA HIS A 15 -7.05 -6.47 2.76
C HIS A 15 -5.66 -5.87 2.90
N VAL A 16 -5.20 -5.77 4.14
CA VAL A 16 -4.01 -5.04 4.52
C VAL A 16 -3.23 -5.90 5.51
N THR A 17 -1.95 -6.12 5.22
CA THR A 17 -1.04 -6.85 6.10
C THR A 17 0.29 -6.13 6.11
N TYR A 18 0.75 -5.76 7.29
CA TYR A 18 2.06 -5.16 7.50
C TYR A 18 3.00 -6.21 8.10
N ASP A 19 4.22 -6.26 7.59
CA ASP A 19 5.34 -7.06 8.07
C ASP A 19 6.37 -6.11 8.70
N PRO A 20 6.29 -5.84 10.02
CA PRO A 20 7.13 -4.84 10.68
C PRO A 20 8.64 -5.13 10.61
N PRO A 21 9.12 -6.39 10.75
CA PRO A 21 10.54 -6.70 10.62
C PRO A 21 11.15 -6.31 9.27
N SER A 22 10.39 -6.46 8.18
CA SER A 22 10.86 -6.15 6.82
C SER A 22 10.50 -4.73 6.37
N ASP A 23 9.66 -4.01 7.14
CA ASP A 23 9.02 -2.75 6.75
C ASP A 23 8.34 -2.87 5.37
N VAL A 24 7.47 -3.87 5.23
CA VAL A 24 6.70 -4.11 4.00
C VAL A 24 5.21 -4.21 4.29
N LEU A 25 4.40 -3.42 3.59
CA LEU A 25 2.95 -3.48 3.69
C LEU A 25 2.32 -3.97 2.39
N TYR A 26 1.50 -5.01 2.49
CA TYR A 26 0.73 -5.59 1.42
C TYR A 26 -0.71 -5.09 1.49
N ALA A 27 -1.14 -4.37 0.46
CA ALA A 27 -2.51 -3.92 0.27
C ALA A 27 -3.14 -4.61 -0.95
N ALA A 28 -4.40 -5.05 -0.82
CA ALA A 28 -5.15 -5.66 -1.91
C ALA A 28 -6.62 -5.22 -1.92
N ILE A 29 -7.18 -5.13 -3.13
CA ILE A 29 -8.61 -4.92 -3.36
C ILE A 29 -9.29 -6.28 -3.32
N GLY A 30 -10.13 -6.51 -2.31
CA GLY A 30 -10.70 -7.83 -2.06
C GLY A 30 -9.65 -8.80 -1.51
N ARG A 31 -9.48 -9.96 -2.17
CA ARG A 31 -8.47 -10.97 -1.78
C ARG A 31 -7.19 -10.80 -2.61
N PRO A 32 -5.99 -11.08 -2.05
CA PRO A 32 -4.76 -11.14 -2.82
C PRO A 32 -4.87 -12.10 -4.01
N ARG A 33 -4.30 -11.72 -5.14
CA ARG A 33 -4.26 -12.52 -6.37
C ARG A 33 -2.89 -12.42 -7.04
N PRO A 34 -2.45 -13.45 -7.78
CA PRO A 34 -1.28 -13.33 -8.64
C PRO A 34 -1.54 -12.30 -9.74
N GLY A 35 -0.47 -11.70 -10.24
CA GLY A 35 -0.59 -10.59 -11.18
C GLY A 35 0.75 -9.99 -11.58
N ALA A 36 0.73 -9.20 -12.64
CA ALA A 36 1.88 -8.41 -13.06
C ALA A 36 2.24 -7.36 -12.00
N ARG A 37 3.52 -7.00 -11.94
CA ARG A 37 4.02 -5.99 -11.01
C ARG A 37 4.72 -4.88 -11.77
N GLU A 38 4.48 -3.66 -11.34
CA GLU A 38 5.14 -2.46 -11.86
C GLU A 38 5.70 -1.65 -10.70
N ARG A 39 6.96 -1.21 -10.82
CA ARG A 39 7.62 -0.43 -9.77
C ARG A 39 7.29 1.06 -9.96
N THR A 40 6.90 1.71 -8.88
CA THR A 40 6.64 3.16 -8.79
C THR A 40 7.94 3.93 -8.56
N PRO A 41 7.98 5.26 -8.82
CA PRO A 41 9.10 6.12 -8.44
C PRO A 41 9.43 6.06 -6.94
N GLU A 42 8.43 5.88 -6.08
CA GLU A 42 8.58 5.70 -4.63
C GLU A 42 9.08 4.29 -4.23
N SER A 43 9.47 3.46 -5.20
CA SER A 43 9.95 2.09 -5.03
C SER A 43 8.94 1.09 -4.48
N HIS A 44 7.65 1.46 -4.44
CA HIS A 44 6.55 0.52 -4.21
C HIS A 44 6.24 -0.28 -5.47
N TYR A 45 5.47 -1.37 -5.33
CA TYR A 45 5.00 -2.17 -6.47
C TYR A 45 3.49 -2.11 -6.61
N LEU A 46 3.01 -1.62 -7.75
CA LEU A 46 1.63 -1.78 -8.18
C LEU A 46 1.43 -3.23 -8.63
N ARG A 47 0.27 -3.82 -8.32
CA ARG A 47 -0.11 -5.17 -8.76
C ARG A 47 -1.33 -5.08 -9.66
N PHE A 48 -1.28 -5.73 -10.81
CA PHE A 48 -2.37 -5.76 -11.78
C PHE A 48 -2.91 -7.18 -11.96
N ASP A 49 -4.23 -7.33 -12.05
CA ASP A 49 -4.85 -8.61 -12.37
C ASP A 49 -4.63 -9.04 -13.83
N ASP A 50 -5.16 -10.20 -14.20
CA ASP A 50 -5.12 -10.77 -15.56
C ASP A 50 -5.77 -9.87 -16.63
N ARG A 51 -6.59 -8.90 -16.22
CA ARG A 51 -7.23 -7.91 -17.09
C ARG A 51 -6.51 -6.56 -17.09
N GLY A 52 -5.33 -6.47 -16.47
CA GLY A 52 -4.56 -5.23 -16.37
C GLY A 52 -5.17 -4.19 -15.42
N ARG A 53 -6.06 -4.59 -14.51
CA ARG A 53 -6.66 -3.67 -13.51
C ARG A 53 -5.85 -3.70 -12.23
N LEU A 54 -5.66 -2.54 -11.60
CA LEU A 54 -5.00 -2.45 -10.31
C LEU A 54 -5.74 -3.34 -9.29
N SER A 55 -5.02 -4.27 -8.67
CA SER A 55 -5.54 -5.25 -7.72
C SER A 55 -4.89 -5.14 -6.34
N GLY A 56 -3.75 -4.45 -6.23
CA GLY A 56 -3.06 -4.23 -4.96
C GLY A 56 -1.82 -3.36 -5.10
N ILE A 57 -1.21 -3.06 -3.96
CA ILE A 57 0.07 -2.36 -3.86
C ILE A 57 0.92 -3.07 -2.81
N VAL A 58 2.23 -3.20 -3.06
CA VAL A 58 3.23 -3.56 -2.06
C VAL A 58 4.01 -2.29 -1.73
N PHE A 59 3.77 -1.74 -0.56
CA PHE A 59 4.50 -0.59 -0.05
C PHE A 59 5.81 -1.08 0.56
N MET A 60 6.91 -0.61 -0.02
CA MET A 60 8.25 -0.82 0.49
C MET A 60 8.61 0.35 1.40
N ASN A 61 9.10 0.03 2.60
CA ASN A 61 9.56 1.00 3.58
C ASN A 61 8.55 2.11 3.95
N PRO A 62 7.25 1.79 4.17
CA PRO A 62 6.25 2.81 4.50
C PRO A 62 6.53 3.54 5.82
N ARG A 63 7.18 2.90 6.80
CA ARG A 63 7.60 3.58 8.04
C ARG A 63 8.68 4.62 7.76
N GLU A 64 9.72 4.23 7.02
CA GLU A 64 10.80 5.17 6.64
C GLU A 64 10.26 6.36 5.84
N GLN A 65 9.35 6.12 4.88
CA GLN A 65 8.72 7.21 4.12
C GLN A 65 7.87 8.10 5.03
N LEU A 66 7.12 7.52 5.97
CA LEU A 66 6.32 8.27 6.93
C LEU A 66 7.18 9.17 7.82
N GLU A 67 8.32 8.67 8.29
CA GLU A 67 9.28 9.45 9.09
C GLU A 67 9.90 10.59 8.28
N ARG A 68 10.30 10.31 7.04
CA ARG A 68 10.96 11.29 6.16
C ARG A 68 10.02 12.37 5.64
N GLU A 69 8.80 12.00 5.26
CA GLU A 69 7.87 12.87 4.51
C GLU A 69 6.60 13.24 5.29
N GLY A 70 6.40 12.69 6.49
CA GLY A 70 5.20 12.89 7.30
C GLY A 70 3.94 12.19 6.77
N ALA A 71 4.04 11.49 5.64
CA ALA A 71 2.99 10.67 5.06
C ALA A 71 3.57 9.67 4.05
N VAL A 72 2.83 8.60 3.75
CA VAL A 72 3.15 7.68 2.64
C VAL A 72 2.46 8.16 1.37
N TYR A 73 3.22 8.28 0.29
CA TYR A 73 2.73 8.66 -1.03
C TYR A 73 3.02 7.55 -2.05
N VAL A 74 2.12 7.39 -3.00
CA VAL A 74 2.30 6.46 -4.12
C VAL A 74 1.84 7.09 -5.42
N SER A 75 2.64 6.90 -6.47
CA SER A 75 2.24 7.20 -7.84
C SER A 75 1.29 6.11 -8.36
N LEU A 76 0.09 6.49 -8.77
CA LEU A 76 -0.94 5.60 -9.32
C LEU A 76 -0.77 5.40 -10.84
N PRO A 77 -1.39 4.36 -11.44
CA PRO A 77 -1.29 4.11 -12.88
C PRO A 77 -1.73 5.29 -13.76
N GLU A 78 -2.60 6.16 -13.24
CA GLU A 78 -3.09 7.35 -13.94
C GLU A 78 -2.08 8.51 -13.95
N GLY A 79 -0.95 8.38 -13.25
CA GLY A 79 0.12 9.38 -13.16
C GLY A 79 0.06 10.27 -11.92
N ASP A 80 -1.03 10.23 -11.16
CA ASP A 80 -1.18 11.03 -9.95
C ASP A 80 -0.39 10.43 -8.78
N ARG A 81 0.43 11.26 -8.12
CA ARG A 81 1.03 10.94 -6.82
C ARG A 81 0.06 11.32 -5.70
N VAL A 82 -0.40 10.34 -4.93
CA VAL A 82 -1.43 10.55 -3.91
C VAL A 82 -0.97 10.10 -2.54
N ARG A 83 -1.48 10.77 -1.49
CA ARG A 83 -1.31 10.32 -0.10
C ARG A 83 -2.15 9.07 0.15
N VAL A 84 -1.57 8.09 0.83
CA VAL A 84 -2.27 6.88 1.24
C VAL A 84 -2.92 7.11 2.61
N GLN A 85 -4.25 7.07 2.65
CA GLN A 85 -5.01 7.27 3.88
C GLN A 85 -5.11 5.97 4.67
N GLY A 86 -4.99 6.07 6.00
CA GLY A 86 -5.11 4.95 6.94
C GLY A 86 -3.83 4.14 7.17
N ILE A 87 -2.78 4.37 6.39
CA ILE A 87 -1.56 3.54 6.48
C ILE A 87 -0.77 3.80 7.77
N GLU A 88 -0.81 5.02 8.28
CA GLU A 88 -0.11 5.40 9.50
C GLU A 88 -0.59 4.61 10.71
N ALA A 89 -1.90 4.34 10.79
CA ALA A 89 -2.49 3.55 11.87
C ALA A 89 -2.01 2.09 11.79
N VAL A 90 -1.86 1.53 10.58
CA VAL A 90 -1.37 0.16 10.39
C VAL A 90 0.11 0.05 10.75
N VAL A 91 0.91 1.02 10.32
CA VAL A 91 2.35 1.03 10.59
C VAL A 91 2.62 1.20 12.08
N ARG A 92 1.90 2.10 12.76
CA ARG A 92 2.03 2.33 14.21
C ARG A 92 1.56 1.13 15.04
N ASP A 93 0.41 0.52 14.74
CA ASP A 93 -0.07 -0.69 15.45
C ASP A 93 0.91 -1.87 15.30
N GLY A 94 1.59 -1.97 14.17
CA GLY A 94 2.61 -3.00 13.94
C GLY A 94 3.93 -2.76 14.67
N ASP A 95 4.23 -1.54 15.10
CA ASP A 95 5.44 -1.21 15.87
C ASP A 95 5.28 -1.56 17.36
N GLU A 96 4.05 -1.55 17.85
CA GLU A 96 3.70 -1.88 19.24
C GLU A 96 3.61 -3.39 19.52
N ARG A 97 3.84 -4.25 18.52
CA ARG A 97 3.66 -5.71 18.61
C ARG A 97 4.95 -6.52 18.56
#